data_AF-A0A1A9EUH5-F1
#
_entry.id   AF-A0A1A9EUH5-F1
#
_cell.length_a   1.000
_cell.length_b   1.000
_cell.length_c   1.000
_cell.angle_alpha   90.00
_cell.angle_beta   90.00
_cell.angle_gamma   90.00
#
_symmetry.space_group_name_H-M   'P 1'
#
loop_
_entity.id
_entity.type
_entity.pdbx_description
1 polymer ?
#
loop_
_entity_poly.entity_id
_entity_poly.type
_entity_poly.pdbx_seq_one_letter_code
_entity_poly.pdbx_strand_id
1 'polypeptide(L)'
;MNRLGHYFNLKYCRHADYWVGISKGICKHLIDGAIPVDRVVHIPNFAEGTPVEPLTRDSFEAPPDRPLILAAGRLYVNKALDVLLHSLVGLPDVILWLARGLKRPVSRCCEANWGWTNTCTLWAGGMTSLRGCVPQTC
;
A
#
# COMPACT_ATOMS: atom_id res chain seq x y z
N MET A 1 18.52 20.50 3.54
CA MET A 1 17.73 19.94 2.41
C MET A 1 16.62 19.05 2.95
N ASN A 2 15.38 19.22 2.49
CA ASN A 2 14.21 18.42 2.90
C ASN A 2 13.64 17.62 1.72
N ARG A 3 13.19 16.39 1.94
CA ARG A 3 12.54 15.55 0.92
C ARG A 3 11.10 15.22 1.31
N LEU A 4 10.15 15.48 0.41
CA LEU A 4 8.73 15.20 0.62
C LEU A 4 8.30 14.01 -0.23
N GLY A 5 7.80 12.98 0.46
CA GLY A 5 7.16 11.81 -0.14
C GLY A 5 5.63 11.88 -0.20
N HIS A 6 5.04 12.94 0.36
CA HIS A 6 3.60 13.12 0.48
C HIS A 6 3.23 14.61 0.59
N TYR A 7 1.94 14.92 0.48
CA TYR A 7 1.37 16.27 0.57
C TYR A 7 1.24 16.74 2.02
N PHE A 8 2.37 16.84 2.72
CA PHE A 8 2.38 17.31 4.11
C PHE A 8 2.08 18.80 4.21
N ASN A 9 1.57 19.22 5.37
CA ASN A 9 1.46 20.64 5.70
C ASN A 9 2.86 21.26 5.75
N LEU A 10 3.12 22.23 4.88
CA LEU A 10 4.46 22.79 4.69
C LEU A 10 4.99 23.52 5.92
N LYS A 11 4.15 23.93 6.89
CA LYS A 11 4.60 24.61 8.11
C LYS A 11 5.65 23.80 8.88
N TYR A 12 5.62 22.48 8.78
CA TYR A 12 6.57 21.57 9.45
C TYR A 12 7.87 21.36 8.66
N CYS A 13 7.97 21.84 7.42
CA CYS A 13 9.07 21.54 6.51
C CYS A 13 9.70 22.81 5.90
N ARG A 14 9.46 24.00 6.48
CA ARG A 14 9.89 25.31 5.92
C ARG A 14 11.38 25.62 6.08
N HIS A 15 12.08 24.92 6.96
CA HIS A 15 13.49 25.20 7.25
C HIS A 15 14.39 24.25 6.46
N ALA A 16 14.78 24.67 5.26
CA ALA A 16 15.80 24.03 4.42
C ALA A 16 16.31 25.00 3.36
N ASP A 17 17.48 24.72 2.79
CA ASP A 17 18.00 25.47 1.65
C ASP A 17 17.35 25.02 0.33
N TYR A 18 17.06 23.73 0.23
CA TYR A 18 16.46 23.07 -0.94
C TYR A 18 15.43 22.02 -0.53
N TRP A 19 14.42 21.82 -1.39
CA TRP A 19 13.36 20.84 -1.24
C TRP A 19 13.33 19.87 -2.41
N VAL A 20 13.22 18.59 -2.09
CA VAL A 20 13.02 17.53 -3.07
C VAL A 20 11.59 17.04 -3.02
N GLY A 21 10.89 17.12 -4.16
CA GLY A 21 9.65 16.40 -4.38
C GLY A 21 9.94 15.08 -5.08
N ILE A 22 9.29 13.98 -4.64
CA ILE A 22 9.42 12.68 -5.33
C ILE A 22 8.55 12.58 -6.59
N SER A 23 7.62 13.51 -6.77
CA SER A 23 6.74 13.60 -7.92
C SER A 23 6.55 15.06 -8.32
N LYS A 24 6.18 15.30 -9.58
CA LYS A 24 5.85 16.64 -10.07
C LYS A 24 4.69 17.28 -9.30
N GLY A 25 3.71 16.48 -8.86
CA GLY A 25 2.61 16.95 -8.02
C GLY A 25 3.08 17.47 -6.66
N ILE A 26 4.07 16.81 -6.05
CA ILE A 26 4.67 17.28 -4.78
C ILE A 26 5.52 18.54 -5.01
N CYS A 27 6.26 18.63 -6.11
CA CYS A 27 6.97 19.86 -6.48
C CYS A 27 6.00 21.03 -6.65
N LYS A 28 4.87 20.81 -7.34
CA LYS A 28 3.80 21.81 -7.45
C LYS A 28 3.25 22.20 -6.07
N HIS A 29 2.97 21.24 -5.20
CA HIS A 29 2.50 21.50 -3.83
C HIS A 29 3.49 22.37 -3.02
N LEU A 30 4.80 22.15 -3.18
CA LEU A 30 5.83 22.99 -2.56
C LEU A 30 5.80 24.42 -3.09
N ILE A 31 5.75 24.59 -4.41
CA ILE A 31 5.73 25.91 -5.07
C ILE A 31 4.45 26.68 -4.71
N ASP A 32 3.29 26.03 -4.82
CA ASP A 32 1.98 26.61 -4.47
C ASP A 32 1.93 27.02 -2.99
N GLY A 33 2.70 26.36 -2.12
CA GLY A 33 2.85 26.70 -0.71
C GLY A 33 4.00 27.67 -0.38
N ALA A 34 4.42 28.46 -1.37
CA ALA A 34 5.39 29.56 -1.29
C ALA A 34 6.86 29.15 -1.09
N ILE A 35 7.25 27.93 -1.50
CA ILE A 35 8.67 27.57 -1.63
C ILE A 35 9.20 28.10 -2.98
N PRO A 36 10.35 28.83 -3.01
CA PRO A 36 10.92 29.34 -4.24
C PRO A 36 11.23 28.23 -5.26
N VAL A 37 10.84 28.43 -6.52
CA VAL A 37 10.95 27.43 -7.59
C VAL A 37 12.40 26.98 -7.86
N ASP A 38 13.35 27.91 -7.76
CA ASP A 38 14.79 27.69 -7.88
C ASP A 38 15.38 26.82 -6.76
N ARG A 39 14.60 26.60 -5.69
CA ARG A 39 14.96 25.75 -4.54
C ARG A 39 14.21 24.42 -4.52
N VAL A 40 13.33 24.17 -5.49
CA VAL A 40 12.57 22.92 -5.60
C VAL A 40 13.17 22.03 -6.69
N VAL A 41 13.61 20.84 -6.30
CA VAL A 41 14.21 19.86 -7.20
C VAL A 41 13.33 18.62 -7.28
N HIS A 42 13.10 18.09 -8.48
CA HIS A 42 12.38 16.81 -8.65
C HIS A 42 13.39 15.66 -8.68
N ILE A 43 13.30 14.76 -7.70
CA ILE A 43 14.09 13.52 -7.68
C ILE A 43 13.13 12.37 -7.33
N PRO A 44 12.79 11.49 -8.30
CA PRO A 44 11.87 10.39 -8.06
C PRO A 44 12.43 9.35 -7.10
N ASN A 45 11.54 8.54 -6.53
CA ASN A 45 11.98 7.34 -5.82
C ASN A 45 12.58 6.35 -6.81
N PHE A 46 13.63 5.68 -6.37
CA PHE A 46 14.24 4.56 -7.07
C PHE A 46 14.21 3.34 -6.16
N ALA A 47 14.18 2.16 -6.78
CA ALA A 47 14.39 0.89 -6.11
C ALA A 47 15.75 0.35 -6.56
N GLU A 48 16.38 -0.43 -5.70
CA GLU A 48 17.54 -1.20 -6.09
C GLU A 48 17.11 -2.21 -7.16
N GLY A 49 17.85 -2.25 -8.27
CA GLY A 49 17.53 -3.11 -9.42
C GLY A 49 18.13 -4.51 -9.31
N THR A 50 18.59 -4.92 -8.13
CA THR A 50 19.21 -6.22 -7.92
C THR A 50 18.22 -7.31 -8.31
N PRO A 51 18.54 -8.15 -9.31
CA PRO A 51 17.67 -9.25 -9.69
C PRO A 51 17.43 -10.15 -8.49
N VAL A 52 16.18 -10.51 -8.29
CA VAL A 52 15.77 -11.47 -7.27
C VAL A 52 15.22 -12.71 -7.97
N GLU A 53 15.52 -13.88 -7.41
CA GLU A 53 14.94 -15.12 -7.90
C GLU A 53 13.42 -15.09 -7.70
N PRO A 54 12.61 -15.29 -8.76
CA PRO A 54 11.17 -15.33 -8.64
C PRO A 54 10.74 -16.48 -7.73
N LEU A 55 9.86 -16.18 -6.77
CA LEU A 55 9.23 -17.22 -5.95
C LEU A 55 8.03 -17.82 -6.68
N THR A 56 7.87 -19.13 -6.56
CA THR A 56 6.73 -19.85 -7.11
C THR A 56 5.47 -19.62 -6.28
N ARG A 57 4.28 -19.64 -6.90
CA ARG A 57 3.00 -19.34 -6.21
C ARG A 57 2.57 -20.45 -5.25
N ASP A 58 2.91 -21.69 -5.56
CA ASP A 58 2.69 -22.87 -4.72
C ASP A 58 3.43 -22.78 -3.38
N SER A 59 4.53 -22.04 -3.31
CA SER A 59 5.25 -21.72 -2.05
C SER A 59 4.38 -20.95 -1.04
N PHE A 60 3.20 -20.47 -1.45
CA PHE A 60 2.31 -19.62 -0.67
C PHE A 60 0.86 -20.11 -0.62
N GLU A 61 0.64 -21.42 -0.85
CA GLU A 61 -0.70 -22.05 -0.87
C GLU A 61 -1.69 -21.39 -1.85
N ALA A 62 -1.20 -20.70 -2.88
CA ALA A 62 -2.05 -20.09 -3.90
C ALA A 62 -2.18 -21.00 -5.12
N PRO A 63 -3.41 -21.45 -5.46
CA PRO A 63 -3.67 -22.19 -6.68
C PRO A 63 -3.16 -21.45 -7.93
N PRO A 64 -2.44 -22.13 -8.84
CA PRO A 64 -1.89 -21.49 -10.04
C PRO A 64 -2.96 -21.12 -11.08
N ASP A 65 -4.15 -21.70 -10.99
CA ASP A 65 -5.28 -21.58 -11.92
C ASP A 65 -6.16 -20.34 -11.67
N ARG A 66 -5.90 -19.58 -10.60
CA ARG A 66 -6.67 -18.38 -10.25
C ARG A 66 -5.86 -17.09 -10.42
N PRO A 67 -6.50 -15.98 -10.84
CA PRO A 67 -5.86 -14.67 -10.85
C PRO A 67 -5.42 -14.25 -9.45
N LEU A 68 -4.21 -13.72 -9.34
CA LEU A 68 -3.62 -13.25 -8.09
C LEU A 68 -3.43 -11.73 -8.12
N ILE A 69 -3.98 -11.05 -7.12
CA ILE A 69 -3.80 -9.63 -6.85
C ILE A 69 -2.86 -9.52 -5.64
N LEU A 70 -1.76 -8.78 -5.76
CA LEU A 70 -0.89 -8.45 -4.63
C LEU A 70 -1.05 -6.97 -4.28
N ALA A 71 -1.41 -6.70 -3.03
CA ALA A 71 -1.41 -5.38 -2.45
C ALA A 71 -0.40 -5.33 -1.30
N ALA A 72 0.63 -4.49 -1.44
CA ALA A 72 1.64 -4.31 -0.41
C ALA A 72 1.60 -2.88 0.16
N GLY A 73 1.38 -2.76 1.46
CA GLY A 73 1.28 -1.43 2.08
C GLY A 73 1.01 -1.47 3.57
N ARG A 74 1.20 -0.32 4.23
CA ARG A 74 0.73 -0.11 5.60
C ARG A 74 -0.80 0.03 5.57
N LEU A 75 -1.48 -0.51 6.58
CA LEU A 75 -2.90 -0.28 6.79
C LEU A 75 -3.10 1.15 7.27
N TYR A 76 -3.38 2.04 6.34
CA TYR A 76 -3.59 3.46 6.60
C TYR A 76 -4.67 3.96 5.65
N VAL A 77 -5.53 4.86 6.12
CA VAL A 77 -6.70 5.33 5.35
C VAL A 77 -6.30 5.89 3.98
N ASN A 78 -5.19 6.62 3.89
CA ASN A 78 -4.69 7.17 2.62
C ASN A 78 -4.16 6.11 1.63
N LYS A 79 -4.16 4.83 2.00
CA LYS A 79 -3.85 3.71 1.10
C LYS A 79 -5.08 3.07 0.48
N ALA A 80 -6.28 3.47 0.92
CA ALA A 80 -7.57 3.07 0.34
C ALA A 80 -7.72 1.54 0.16
N LEU A 81 -7.23 0.76 1.14
CA LEU A 81 -7.32 -0.71 1.09
C LEU A 81 -8.75 -1.20 1.26
N ASP A 82 -9.62 -0.41 1.88
CA ASP A 82 -11.07 -0.60 1.93
C ASP A 82 -11.70 -0.58 0.52
N VAL A 83 -11.27 0.34 -0.35
CA VAL A 83 -11.74 0.40 -1.76
C VAL A 83 -11.32 -0.86 -2.52
N LEU A 84 -10.09 -1.34 -2.30
CA LEU A 84 -9.63 -2.62 -2.85
C LEU A 84 -10.48 -3.78 -2.35
N LEU A 85 -10.79 -3.85 -1.06
CA LEU A 85 -11.62 -4.91 -0.51
C LEU A 85 -13.04 -4.85 -1.08
N HIS A 86 -13.65 -3.67 -1.20
CA HIS A 86 -14.98 -3.52 -1.79
C HIS A 86 -15.02 -3.91 -3.27
N SER A 87 -13.96 -3.66 -4.03
CA SER A 87 -13.94 -4.02 -5.46
C SER A 87 -13.88 -5.54 -5.71
N LEU A 88 -13.39 -6.32 -4.74
CA LEU A 88 -13.36 -7.78 -4.84
C LEU A 88 -14.75 -8.42 -4.95
N VAL A 89 -15.82 -7.74 -4.51
CA VAL A 89 -17.20 -8.21 -4.70
C VAL A 89 -17.50 -8.48 -6.18
N GLY A 90 -16.97 -7.64 -7.07
CA GLY A 90 -17.21 -7.72 -8.52
C GLY A 90 -16.24 -8.65 -9.27
N LEU A 91 -15.30 -9.30 -8.56
CA LEU A 91 -14.24 -10.10 -9.17
C LEU A 91 -14.30 -11.54 -8.62
N PRO A 92 -15.20 -12.41 -9.11
CA PRO A 92 -15.25 -13.78 -8.66
C PRO A 92 -13.97 -14.54 -9.04
N ASP A 93 -13.67 -15.56 -8.26
CA ASP A 93 -12.56 -16.50 -8.44
C ASP A 93 -11.14 -15.91 -8.38
N VAL A 94 -10.96 -14.77 -7.72
CA VAL A 94 -9.62 -14.16 -7.52
C VAL A 94 -9.02 -14.47 -6.14
N ILE A 95 -7.69 -14.39 -6.06
CA ILE A 95 -6.92 -14.45 -4.83
C ILE A 95 -6.36 -13.06 -4.54
N LEU A 96 -6.56 -12.54 -3.33
CA LEU A 96 -5.86 -11.34 -2.85
C LEU A 96 -4.77 -11.74 -1.85
N TRP A 97 -3.53 -11.33 -2.13
CA TRP A 97 -2.44 -11.25 -1.16
C TRP A 97 -2.31 -9.84 -0.63
N LEU A 98 -2.52 -9.67 0.68
CA LEU A 98 -2.35 -8.39 1.34
C LEU A 98 -1.11 -8.42 2.24
N ALA A 99 -0.01 -7.84 1.79
CA ALA A 99 1.27 -7.80 2.51
C ALA A 99 1.41 -6.49 3.31
N ARG A 100 1.65 -6.58 4.62
CA ARG A 100 1.89 -5.41 5.49
C ARG A 100 3.17 -5.54 6.31
N GLY A 101 3.71 -4.40 6.75
CA GLY A 101 4.85 -4.37 7.68
C GLY A 101 4.50 -4.85 9.09
N LEU A 102 5.42 -5.58 9.73
CA LEU A 102 5.32 -6.07 11.11
C LEU A 102 5.32 -4.89 12.11
N LYS A 103 4.16 -4.46 12.62
CA LYS A 103 4.13 -3.75 13.92
C LYS A 103 2.98 -4.10 14.86
N ARG A 104 1.90 -4.75 14.42
CA ARG A 104 0.85 -5.30 15.31
C ARG A 104 0.13 -6.47 14.64
N PRO A 105 -0.29 -7.52 15.37
CA PRO A 105 -1.22 -8.51 14.84
C PRO A 105 -2.54 -7.82 14.49
N VAL A 106 -3.06 -8.10 13.29
CA VAL A 106 -4.38 -7.66 12.84
C VAL A 106 -5.19 -8.93 12.78
N SER A 107 -5.88 -9.20 13.86
CA SER A 107 -6.81 -10.31 13.99
C SER A 107 -8.22 -9.93 13.52
N ARG A 108 -8.43 -8.78 12.83
CA ARG A 108 -9.78 -8.17 12.79
C ARG A 108 -10.21 -7.45 11.50
N CYS A 109 -9.54 -7.64 10.36
CA CYS A 109 -9.84 -6.83 9.15
C CYS A 109 -10.57 -7.55 7.99
N CYS A 110 -10.74 -8.88 8.00
CA CYS A 110 -11.26 -9.57 6.80
C CYS A 110 -12.33 -10.58 7.17
N GLU A 111 -13.46 -10.05 7.62
CA GLU A 111 -14.51 -10.85 8.22
C GLU A 111 -15.87 -10.23 7.91
N ALA A 112 -16.31 -10.37 6.67
CA ALA A 112 -17.63 -9.94 6.27
C ALA A 112 -18.28 -11.03 5.41
N ASN A 113 -19.44 -11.50 5.88
CA ASN A 113 -20.13 -12.68 5.40
C ASN A 113 -21.05 -12.31 4.23
N TRP A 114 -20.44 -11.97 3.10
CA TRP A 114 -21.11 -11.43 1.92
C TRP A 114 -21.48 -12.50 0.87
N GLY A 115 -21.39 -13.81 1.18
CA GLY A 115 -21.63 -14.89 0.21
C GLY A 115 -20.55 -15.00 -0.88
N TRP A 116 -19.28 -14.80 -0.53
CA TRP A 116 -18.15 -14.73 -1.47
C TRP A 116 -17.52 -16.09 -1.79
N THR A 117 -17.09 -16.29 -3.05
CA THR A 117 -16.24 -17.40 -3.51
C THR A 117 -14.74 -17.06 -3.53
N ASN A 118 -14.38 -15.82 -3.20
CA ASN A 118 -13.01 -15.30 -3.24
C ASN A 118 -12.22 -15.63 -1.98
N THR A 119 -10.91 -15.87 -2.13
CA THR A 119 -9.99 -16.14 -1.03
C THR A 119 -9.07 -14.94 -0.79
N CYS A 120 -9.02 -14.44 0.44
CA CYS A 120 -8.11 -13.39 0.86
C CYS A 120 -7.08 -13.96 1.84
N THR A 121 -5.80 -13.90 1.48
CA THR A 121 -4.69 -14.35 2.32
C THR A 121 -3.93 -13.14 2.83
N LEU A 122 -3.87 -13.00 4.16
CA LEU A 122 -3.19 -11.89 4.81
C LEU A 122 -1.74 -12.29 5.14
N TRP A 123 -0.80 -11.49 4.67
CA TRP A 123 0.63 -11.66 4.92
C TRP A 123 1.11 -10.62 5.94
N ALA A 124 1.32 -11.09 7.17
CA ALA A 124 1.50 -10.26 8.36
C ALA A 124 2.74 -10.66 9.18
N GLY A 125 3.89 -10.82 8.54
CA GLY A 125 5.08 -11.39 9.21
C GLY A 125 4.97 -12.90 9.46
N GLY A 126 4.06 -13.55 8.74
CA GLY A 126 3.68 -14.96 8.76
C GLY A 126 2.45 -15.14 7.87
N MET A 127 2.31 -16.33 7.28
CA MET A 127 1.18 -16.67 6.40
C MET A 127 -0.03 -17.02 7.27
N THR A 128 -1.13 -16.29 7.13
CA THR A 128 -2.41 -16.67 7.76
C THR A 128 -3.49 -16.66 6.68
N SER A 129 -3.93 -17.85 6.29
CA SER A 129 -5.13 -18.03 5.47
C SER A 129 -6.34 -17.68 6.34
N LEU A 130 -7.13 -16.68 5.94
CA LEU A 130 -8.36 -16.31 6.62
C LEU A 130 -9.53 -16.94 5.87
N ARG A 131 -10.23 -17.90 6.49
CA ARG A 131 -11.54 -18.39 6.02
C ARG A 131 -12.60 -18.07 7.09
N GLY A 132 -13.63 -17.33 6.70
CA GLY A 132 -14.94 -17.23 7.35
C GLY A 132 -15.02 -16.77 8.80
N CYS A 133 -15.03 -15.45 9.06
CA CYS A 133 -15.43 -14.91 10.37
C CYS A 133 -16.06 -13.48 10.19
N VAL A 134 -16.56 -12.82 11.25
CA VAL A 134 -17.62 -11.74 11.23
C VAL A 134 -17.18 -10.44 11.98
N PRO A 135 -17.61 -9.21 11.58
CA PRO A 135 -16.87 -7.98 11.90
C PRO A 135 -17.27 -7.30 13.22
N GLN A 136 -16.31 -6.57 13.79
CA GLN A 136 -16.57 -5.40 14.63
C GLN A 136 -15.58 -4.28 14.30
N THR A 137 -16.14 -3.21 13.73
CA THR A 137 -15.68 -1.83 13.51
C THR A 137 -14.24 -1.47 13.94
N CYS A 138 -13.47 -0.93 12.97
CA CYS A 138 -12.35 -0.01 13.23
C CYS A 138 -12.87 1.40 13.48
#